data_AF-V5KVU4-F1
#
_entry.id   AF-V5KVU4-F1
#
_cell.length_a   1.000
_cell.length_b   1.000
_cell.length_c   1.000
_cell.angle_alpha   90.00
_cell.angle_beta   90.00
_cell.angle_gamma   90.00
#
_symmetry.space_group_name_H-M   'P 1'
#
loop_
_entity.id
_entity.type
_entity.pdbx_description
1 polymer ?
#
loop_
_entity_poly.entity_id
_entity_poly.type
_entity_poly.pdbx_seq_one_letter_code
_entity_poly.pdbx_strand_id
1 'polypeptide(L)'
;VGGPSVSASPEMYPDYDYLHVGEMGDSTDAIIRLIDESLTPPPAQMVFTTTQRLPLTDFPIPAYDAIPFGRYLLGTVQFSSGCPYTCEFCDIPGLYGRQPRMKTPQQIVAELD
;
A
#
# COMPACT_ATOMS: atom_id res chain seq x y z
N VAL A 1 5.06 4.69 9.23
CA VAL A 1 5.73 3.90 8.17
C VAL A 1 4.84 2.76 7.71
N GLY A 2 5.03 2.24 6.51
CA GLY A 2 4.23 1.13 5.97
C GLY A 2 4.96 0.39 4.86
N GLY A 3 4.22 -0.38 4.06
CA GLY A 3 4.76 -1.17 2.94
C GLY A 3 5.03 -2.63 3.30
N PRO A 4 5.58 -3.43 2.36
CA PRO A 4 5.69 -4.89 2.51
C PRO A 4 6.52 -5.31 3.72
N SER A 5 7.62 -4.61 4.00
CA SER A 5 8.49 -4.93 5.12
C SER A 5 7.80 -4.73 6.48
N VAL A 6 7.12 -3.59 6.67
CA VAL A 6 6.32 -3.32 7.88
C VAL A 6 5.13 -4.28 7.99
N SER A 7 4.52 -4.64 6.85
CA SER A 7 3.39 -5.56 6.83
C SER A 7 3.79 -7.00 7.17
N ALA A 8 5.01 -7.41 6.83
CA ALA A 8 5.55 -8.74 7.12
C ALA A 8 6.04 -8.87 8.58
N SER A 9 6.63 -7.79 9.13
CA SER A 9 7.31 -7.82 10.42
C SER A 9 7.17 -6.47 11.16
N PRO A 10 5.96 -6.09 11.60
CA PRO A 10 5.71 -4.81 12.25
C PRO A 10 6.52 -4.61 13.54
N GLU A 11 6.81 -5.69 14.26
CA GLU A 11 7.62 -5.70 15.48
C GLU A 11 9.07 -5.21 15.28
N MET A 12 9.56 -5.22 14.04
CA MET A 12 10.88 -4.70 13.69
C MET A 12 10.94 -3.16 13.60
N TYR A 13 9.80 -2.49 13.80
CA TYR A 13 9.66 -1.03 13.68
C TYR A 13 9.18 -0.38 15.00
N PRO A 14 9.83 -0.60 16.15
CA PRO A 14 9.35 -0.09 17.44
C PRO A 14 9.47 1.44 17.58
N ASP A 15 10.36 2.07 16.81
CA ASP A 15 10.71 3.49 16.95
C ASP A 15 9.77 4.45 16.18
N TYR A 16 8.67 3.93 15.60
CA TYR A 16 7.74 4.73 14.81
C TYR A 16 6.39 4.86 15.50
N ASP A 17 5.82 6.05 15.51
CA ASP A 17 4.52 6.31 16.15
C ASP A 17 3.35 5.60 15.45
N TYR A 18 3.44 5.47 14.13
CA TYR A 18 2.37 4.92 13.30
C TYR A 18 2.89 3.84 12.36
N LEU A 19 2.30 2.66 12.43
CA LEU A 19 2.54 1.56 11.48
C LEU A 19 1.30 1.36 10.62
N HIS A 20 1.48 1.24 9.31
CA HIS A 20 0.44 0.84 8.36
C HIS A 20 0.76 -0.56 7.84
N VAL A 21 -0.14 -1.51 8.10
CA VAL A 21 0.03 -2.95 7.83
C VAL A 21 -1.03 -3.39 6.83
N GLY A 22 -0.58 -3.91 5.70
CA GLY A 22 -1.43 -4.36 4.60
C GLY A 22 -1.50 -3.38 3.43
N GLU A 23 -2.22 -3.77 2.39
CA GLU A 23 -2.45 -2.92 1.20
C GLU A 23 -3.37 -1.74 1.50
N MET A 24 -3.46 -0.80 0.55
CA MET A 24 -4.39 0.31 0.62
C MET A 24 -5.84 -0.16 0.83
N GLY A 25 -6.55 0.49 1.73
CA GLY A 25 -7.90 0.11 2.16
C GLY A 25 -8.40 0.96 3.33
N ASP A 26 -9.31 0.39 4.11
CA ASP A 26 -9.94 1.01 5.29
C ASP A 26 -8.93 1.65 6.27
N SER A 27 -7.81 0.98 6.52
CA SER A 27 -6.77 1.48 7.42
C SER A 27 -6.02 2.70 6.85
N THR A 28 -5.95 2.85 5.52
CA THR A 28 -5.38 4.02 4.85
C THR A 28 -6.26 5.24 5.05
N ASP A 29 -7.58 5.08 4.93
CA ASP A 29 -8.51 6.17 5.22
C ASP A 29 -8.49 6.56 6.70
N ALA A 30 -8.33 5.58 7.59
CA ALA A 30 -8.24 5.82 9.03
C ALA A 30 -7.00 6.64 9.41
N ILE A 31 -5.83 6.34 8.84
CA ILE A 31 -4.61 7.09 9.15
C ILE A 31 -4.65 8.50 8.55
N ILE A 32 -5.18 8.68 7.33
CA ILE A 32 -5.34 10.01 6.71
C ILE A 32 -6.26 10.88 7.58
N ARG A 33 -7.41 10.34 8.00
CA ARG A 33 -8.35 11.06 8.86
C ARG A 33 -7.73 11.47 10.20
N LEU A 34 -6.95 10.58 10.82
CA LEU A 34 -6.25 10.91 12.06
C LEU A 34 -5.30 12.09 11.86
N ILE A 35 -4.51 12.07 10.79
CA ILE A 35 -3.52 13.10 10.47
C ILE A 35 -4.20 14.44 10.17
N ASP A 36 -5.34 14.42 9.46
CA ASP A 36 -6.16 15.61 9.19
C ASP A 36 -6.74 16.23 10.48
N GLU A 37 -7.07 15.40 11.48
CA GLU A 37 -7.59 15.84 12.77
C GLU A 37 -6.50 16.37 13.71
N SER A 38 -5.33 15.73 13.76
CA SER A 38 -4.24 16.11 14.65
C SER A 38 -2.89 15.57 14.20
N LEU A 39 -1.86 16.43 14.30
CA LEU A 39 -0.46 16.05 14.12
C LEU A 39 0.25 15.78 15.45
N THR A 40 -0.48 15.74 16.57
CA THR A 40 0.11 15.47 17.88
C THR A 40 0.53 14.00 17.96
N PRO A 41 1.80 13.69 18.31
CA PRO A 41 2.23 12.31 18.47
C PRO A 41 1.37 11.54 19.48
N PRO A 42 1.03 10.27 19.20
CA PRO A 42 0.23 9.48 20.10
C PRO A 42 1.05 9.09 21.34
N PRO A 43 0.40 8.82 22.48
CA PRO A 43 1.10 8.40 23.70
C PRO A 43 1.73 7.00 23.60
N ALA A 44 1.37 6.23 22.58
CA ALA A 44 1.91 4.92 22.27
C ALA A 44 1.79 4.64 20.76
N GLN A 45 2.62 3.73 20.25
CA GLN A 45 2.58 3.31 18.85
C GLN A 45 1.18 2.82 18.45
N MET A 46 0.68 3.29 17.33
CA MET A 46 -0.60 2.88 16.75
C MET A 46 -0.35 2.05 15.49
N VAL A 47 -0.99 0.87 15.42
CA VAL A 47 -0.90 -0.04 14.28
C VAL A 47 -2.23 -0.04 13.53
N PHE A 48 -2.20 0.42 12.28
CA PHE A 48 -3.32 0.47 11.36
C PHE A 48 -3.26 -0.73 10.43
N THR A 49 -4.02 -1.77 10.73
CA THR A 49 -4.07 -2.99 9.92
C THR A 49 -5.25 -2.95 8.97
N THR A 50 -4.99 -3.09 7.66
CA THR A 50 -6.03 -3.18 6.63
C THR A 50 -6.85 -4.44 6.83
N THR A 51 -8.16 -4.30 7.01
CA THR A 51 -9.10 -5.43 7.04
C THR A 51 -9.95 -5.49 5.77
N GLN A 52 -10.21 -4.33 5.17
CA GLN A 52 -10.93 -4.20 3.91
C GLN A 52 -10.05 -3.48 2.91
N ARG A 53 -9.51 -4.24 1.96
CA ARG A 53 -8.68 -3.70 0.88
C ARG A 53 -9.55 -2.92 -0.10
N LEU A 54 -9.04 -1.77 -0.55
CA LEU A 54 -9.64 -1.06 -1.66
C LEU A 54 -9.53 -1.92 -2.94
N PRO A 55 -10.59 -2.05 -3.75
CA PRO A 55 -10.50 -2.68 -5.06
C PRO A 55 -9.48 -1.94 -5.95
N LEU A 56 -8.67 -2.68 -6.74
CA LEU A 56 -7.69 -2.04 -7.64
C LEU A 56 -8.35 -1.16 -8.71
N THR A 57 -9.60 -1.43 -9.07
CA THR A 57 -10.39 -0.60 -9.98
C THR A 57 -10.68 0.79 -9.41
N ASP A 58 -10.60 0.93 -8.10
CA ASP A 58 -10.91 2.16 -7.37
C ASP A 58 -9.63 2.87 -6.90
N PHE A 59 -8.46 2.33 -7.24
CA PHE A 59 -7.19 2.99 -6.98
C PHE A 59 -7.11 4.28 -7.81
N PRO A 60 -6.70 5.41 -7.20
CA PRO A 60 -6.44 6.63 -7.95
C PRO A 60 -5.22 6.43 -8.86
N ILE A 61 -5.15 7.22 -9.93
CA ILE A 61 -3.92 7.37 -10.70
C ILE A 61 -2.85 7.93 -9.74
N PRO A 62 -1.65 7.32 -9.66
CA PRO A 62 -0.57 7.87 -8.86
C PRO A 62 -0.28 9.33 -9.26
N ALA A 63 0.06 10.18 -8.29
CA ALA A 63 0.39 11.60 -8.53
C ALA A 63 1.75 11.74 -9.25
N TYR A 64 1.82 11.29 -10.50
CA TYR A 64 3.03 11.29 -11.33
C TYR A 64 3.57 12.70 -11.57
N ASP A 65 2.70 13.71 -11.58
CA ASP A 65 3.05 15.13 -11.66
C ASP A 65 3.87 15.62 -10.46
N ALA A 66 3.69 14.99 -9.29
CA ALA A 66 4.47 15.28 -8.08
C ALA A 66 5.85 14.59 -8.06
N ILE A 67 6.14 13.70 -9.01
CA ILE A 67 7.37 12.91 -9.04
C ILE A 67 8.41 13.58 -9.97
N PRO A 68 9.62 13.90 -9.46
CA PRO A 68 10.70 14.40 -10.30
C PRO A 68 11.36 13.25 -11.08
N PHE A 69 10.71 12.76 -12.14
CA PHE A 69 11.09 11.54 -12.88
C PHE A 69 12.55 11.49 -13.34
N GLY A 70 13.16 12.65 -13.67
CA GLY A 70 14.58 12.71 -14.03
C GLY A 70 15.55 12.26 -12.94
N ARG A 71 15.07 12.02 -11.72
CA ARG A 71 15.86 11.48 -10.59
C ARG A 71 15.71 9.97 -10.39
N TYR A 72 14.88 9.29 -11.18
CA TYR A 72 14.58 7.86 -11.05
C TYR A 72 15.06 7.09 -12.29
N LEU A 73 15.58 5.88 -12.08
CA LEU A 73 16.04 5.01 -13.17
C LEU A 73 14.88 4.43 -14.00
N LEU A 74 13.77 4.11 -13.33
CA LEU A 74 12.60 3.45 -13.93
C LEU A 74 11.32 4.00 -13.29
N GLY A 75 10.28 4.18 -14.12
CA GLY A 75 8.90 4.27 -13.68
C GLY A 75 8.24 2.90 -13.69
N THR A 76 7.38 2.62 -12.72
CA THR A 76 6.65 1.36 -12.62
C THR A 76 5.15 1.60 -12.60
N VAL A 77 4.41 0.70 -13.26
CA VAL A 77 2.94 0.68 -13.25
C VAL A 77 2.50 -0.63 -12.62
N GLN A 78 1.61 -0.55 -11.63
CA GLN A 78 1.03 -1.73 -11.01
C GLN A 78 -0.28 -2.09 -11.72
N PHE A 79 -0.28 -3.19 -12.47
CA PHE A 79 -1.50 -3.68 -13.12
C PHE A 79 -2.29 -4.70 -12.30
N SER A 80 -1.62 -5.39 -11.37
CA SER A 80 -2.23 -6.43 -10.56
C SER A 80 -1.65 -6.50 -9.15
N SER A 81 -2.36 -7.16 -8.25
CA SER A 81 -1.93 -7.45 -6.89
C SER A 81 -2.48 -8.81 -6.42
N GLY A 82 -1.69 -9.56 -5.67
CA GLY A 82 -1.98 -10.92 -5.24
C GLY A 82 -1.47 -12.00 -6.20
N CYS A 83 -1.34 -13.24 -5.70
CA CYS A 83 -0.76 -14.37 -6.44
C CYS A 83 -1.40 -15.70 -6.02
N PRO A 84 -1.83 -16.58 -6.97
CA PRO A 84 -2.54 -17.81 -6.62
C PRO A 84 -1.61 -18.95 -6.20
N TYR A 85 -0.30 -18.82 -6.47
CA TYR A 85 0.67 -19.85 -6.20
C TYR A 85 0.96 -20.00 -4.70
N THR A 86 1.60 -21.11 -4.33
CA THR A 86 1.96 -21.50 -2.96
C THR A 86 3.46 -21.78 -2.88
N CYS A 87 4.27 -20.92 -3.50
CA CYS A 87 5.72 -21.02 -3.44
C CYS A 87 6.17 -20.82 -1.99
N GLU A 88 6.94 -21.75 -1.44
CA GLU A 88 7.38 -21.75 -0.04
C GLU A 88 8.29 -20.56 0.33
N PHE A 89 8.92 -19.96 -0.67
CA PHE A 89 9.83 -18.83 -0.52
C PHE A 89 9.15 -17.45 -0.70
N CYS A 90 7.87 -17.42 -1.07
CA CYS A 90 7.20 -16.20 -1.53
C CYS A 90 6.20 -15.69 -0.49
N ASP A 91 6.34 -14.42 -0.13
CA ASP A 91 5.48 -13.70 0.81
C ASP A 91 4.25 -13.06 0.14
N ILE A 92 4.26 -12.93 -1.19
CA ILE A 92 3.19 -12.26 -1.97
C ILE A 92 1.79 -12.79 -1.62
N PRO A 93 1.52 -14.11 -1.55
CA PRO A 93 0.18 -14.59 -1.22
C PRO A 93 -0.24 -14.24 0.23
N GLY A 94 0.70 -14.13 1.15
CA GLY A 94 0.47 -13.73 2.54
C GLY A 94 0.20 -12.23 2.67
N LEU A 95 1.01 -11.40 2.00
CA LEU A 95 0.89 -9.94 2.05
C LEU A 95 -0.31 -9.42 1.24
N TYR A 96 -0.44 -9.92 0.00
CA TYR A 96 -1.32 -9.37 -1.02
C TYR A 96 -2.49 -10.29 -1.35
N GLY A 97 -2.57 -11.46 -0.71
CA GLY A 97 -3.66 -12.41 -0.89
C GLY A 97 -3.48 -13.35 -2.07
N ARG A 98 -4.29 -14.42 -2.06
CA ARG A 98 -4.20 -15.54 -3.00
C ARG A 98 -4.99 -15.36 -4.30
N GLN A 99 -5.82 -14.32 -4.37
CA GLN A 99 -6.66 -14.03 -5.54
C GLN A 99 -6.08 -12.82 -6.25
N PRO A 100 -5.48 -12.99 -7.44
CA PRO A 100 -5.02 -11.86 -8.24
C PRO A 100 -6.18 -10.92 -8.56
N ARG A 101 -6.01 -9.67 -8.18
CA ARG A 101 -6.88 -8.56 -8.55
C ARG A 101 -6.17 -7.79 -9.65
N MET A 102 -6.92 -7.24 -10.59
CA MET A 102 -6.37 -6.55 -11.75
C MET A 102 -7.05 -5.19 -11.94
N LYS A 103 -6.29 -4.21 -12.40
CA LYS A 103 -6.83 -2.98 -12.97
C LYS A 103 -7.43 -3.27 -14.35
N THR A 104 -8.32 -2.39 -14.79
CA THR A 104 -8.83 -2.42 -16.17
C THR A 104 -7.76 -1.96 -17.16
N PRO A 105 -7.79 -2.39 -18.43
CA PRO A 105 -6.90 -1.88 -19.46
C PRO A 105 -6.93 -0.36 -19.59
N GLN A 106 -8.11 0.26 -19.41
CA GLN A 106 -8.29 1.71 -19.49
C GLN A 106 -7.53 2.45 -18.39
N GLN A 107 -7.53 1.93 -17.15
CA GLN A 107 -6.72 2.50 -16.07
C GLN A 107 -5.22 2.45 -16.39
N ILE A 108 -4.75 1.34 -16.98
CA ILE A 108 -3.34 1.20 -17.35
C ILE A 108 -2.94 2.17 -18.45
N VAL A 109 -3.77 2.34 -19.48
CA VAL A 109 -3.51 3.32 -20.55
C VAL A 109 -3.50 4.74 -19.96
N ALA A 110 -4.45 5.07 -19.08
CA ALA A 110 -4.50 6.39 -18.45
C ALA A 110 -3.31 6.68 -17.51
N GLU A 111 -2.65 5.66 -16.95
CA GLU A 111 -1.41 5.81 -16.17
C GLU A 111 -0.16 5.98 -17.06
N LEU A 112 -0.24 5.61 -18.34
CA LEU A 112 0.87 5.68 -19.30
C LEU A 112 0.84 6.93 -20.19
N ASP A 113 -0.34 7.54 -20.37
CA ASP A 113 -0.55 8.80 -21.12
C ASP A 113 0.03 10.02 -20.38
#